data_AF-A0A833DR32-F1
#
_entry.id   AF-A0A833DR32-F1
#
_cell.length_a   1.000
_cell.length_b   1.000
_cell.length_c   1.000
_cell.angle_alpha   90.00
_cell.angle_beta   90.00
_cell.angle_gamma   90.00
#
_symmetry.space_group_name_H-M   'P 1'
#
loop_
_entity.id
_entity.type
_entity.pdbx_description
1 polymer ?
#
loop_
_entity_poly.entity_id
_entity_poly.type
_entity_poly.pdbx_seq_one_letter_code
_entity_poly.pdbx_strand_id
1 'polypeptide(L)'
;MEIKELMNLILDGYCGEDKKYKRIVYFISNFTSAIVFFIIHLIYNYYSGIVALMFISILIILLGAILIIRRRKLGIDTYSYFNKFMSEIVCYGLVCIVISSISVFFIYPSLLGVFIGSIYGLLMTVEGVLFKSFIRKFGGLLLIFSTLIMIIYLDYQFLILGIVQMIIAILNLLNIEK
;
A
#
# COMPACT_ATOMS: atom_id res chain seq x y z
N MET A 1 35.14 12.48 -5.85
CA MET A 1 34.10 12.40 -4.82
C MET A 1 34.68 11.62 -3.66
N GLU A 2 34.75 12.21 -2.47
CA GLU A 2 35.34 11.54 -1.31
C GLU A 2 34.42 10.40 -0.84
N ILE A 3 35.01 9.29 -0.38
CA ILE A 3 34.25 8.10 0.10
C ILE A 3 33.24 8.49 1.19
N LYS A 4 33.56 9.50 1.99
CA LYS A 4 32.72 10.05 3.05
C LYS A 4 31.48 10.78 2.50
N GLU A 5 31.65 11.54 1.42
CA GLU A 5 30.55 12.18 0.69
C GLU A 5 29.62 11.15 0.05
N LEU A 6 30.18 10.10 -0.55
CA LEU A 6 29.43 8.97 -1.10
C LEU A 6 28.62 8.24 0.00
N MET A 7 29.25 7.96 1.14
CA MET A 7 28.57 7.34 2.29
C MET A 7 27.43 8.21 2.83
N ASN A 8 27.63 9.53 2.92
CA ASN A 8 26.59 10.44 3.39
C ASN A 8 25.41 10.51 2.41
N LEU A 9 25.66 10.58 1.10
CA LEU A 9 24.62 10.54 0.07
C LEU A 9 23.81 9.23 0.11
N ILE A 10 24.48 8.12 0.41
CA ILE A 10 23.85 6.82 0.57
C ILE A 10 22.99 6.80 1.85
N LEU A 11 23.51 7.27 2.99
CA LEU A 11 22.80 7.33 4.26
C LEU A 11 21.57 8.26 4.22
N ASP A 12 21.68 9.42 3.57
CA ASP A 12 20.56 10.34 3.37
C ASP A 12 19.47 9.74 2.48
N GLY A 13 19.86 8.90 1.52
CA GLY A 13 18.94 8.07 0.74
C GLY A 13 18.20 7.06 1.62
N TYR A 14 18.93 6.34 2.47
CA TYR A 14 18.40 5.30 3.37
C TYR A 14 17.45 5.84 4.43
N CYS A 15 17.72 7.02 5.01
CA CYS A 15 16.83 7.67 6.00
C CYS A 15 15.73 8.53 5.35
N GLY A 16 15.63 8.52 4.02
CA GLY A 16 14.78 9.44 3.27
C GLY A 16 13.28 9.09 3.27
N GLU A 17 12.85 7.95 3.80
CA GLU A 17 11.42 7.54 3.84
C GLU A 17 10.59 8.30 4.88
N ASP A 18 11.22 8.75 5.96
CA ASP A 18 10.53 9.37 7.10
C ASP A 18 10.45 10.90 7.01
N LYS A 19 10.82 11.48 5.85
CA LYS A 19 10.69 12.92 5.61
C LYS A 19 9.21 13.34 5.64
N LYS A 20 8.96 14.54 6.17
CA LYS A 20 7.60 15.11 6.36
C LYS A 20 6.72 15.00 5.11
N TYR A 21 7.26 15.33 3.93
CA TYR A 21 6.50 15.26 2.68
C TYR A 21 6.10 13.82 2.29
N LYS A 22 6.97 12.82 2.52
CA LYS A 22 6.65 11.42 2.26
C LYS A 22 5.62 10.87 3.25
N ARG A 23 5.66 11.28 4.51
CA ARG A 23 4.64 10.93 5.50
C ARG A 23 3.26 11.45 5.11
N ILE A 24 3.15 12.71 4.65
CA ILE A 24 1.89 13.26 4.08
C ILE A 24 1.45 12.42 2.89
N VAL A 25 2.41 12.02 2.06
CA VAL A 25 2.12 11.20 0.90
C VAL A 25 1.51 9.86 1.29
N TYR A 26 2.13 9.17 2.25
CA TYR A 26 1.66 7.88 2.75
C TYR A 26 0.33 8.00 3.48
N PHE A 27 0.12 9.06 4.25
CA PHE A 27 -1.17 9.38 4.82
C PHE A 27 -2.26 9.40 3.74
N ILE A 28 -2.10 10.21 2.69
CA ILE A 28 -3.10 10.33 1.62
C ILE A 28 -3.29 8.96 0.93
N SER A 29 -2.22 8.23 0.62
CA SER A 29 -2.35 6.93 -0.08
C SER A 29 -3.13 5.90 0.74
N ASN A 30 -2.80 5.76 2.03
CA ASN A 30 -3.47 4.81 2.92
C ASN A 30 -4.91 5.25 3.23
N PHE A 31 -5.14 6.56 3.38
CA PHE A 31 -6.48 7.12 3.57
C PHE A 31 -7.39 6.89 2.34
N THR A 32 -6.89 7.19 1.14
CA THR A 32 -7.64 6.92 -0.10
C THR A 32 -7.91 5.43 -0.27
N SER A 33 -6.93 4.57 0.02
CA SER A 33 -7.11 3.11 -0.04
C SER A 33 -8.18 2.65 0.95
N ALA A 34 -8.17 3.18 2.18
CA ALA A 34 -9.18 2.86 3.19
C ALA A 34 -10.60 3.20 2.72
N ILE A 35 -10.81 4.39 2.15
CA ILE A 35 -12.10 4.81 1.59
C ILE A 35 -12.54 3.85 0.47
N VAL A 36 -11.64 3.51 -0.45
CA VAL A 36 -11.96 2.58 -1.54
C VAL A 36 -12.36 1.20 -0.99
N PHE A 37 -11.69 0.69 0.03
CA PHE A 37 -12.07 -0.59 0.65
C PHE A 37 -13.42 -0.54 1.37
N PHE A 38 -13.77 0.59 2.02
CA PHE A 38 -15.11 0.76 2.56
C PHE A 38 -16.18 0.77 1.47
N ILE A 39 -15.93 1.45 0.35
CA ILE A 39 -16.84 1.45 -0.81
C ILE A 39 -16.97 0.04 -1.39
N ILE A 40 -15.86 -0.69 -1.56
CA ILE A 40 -15.86 -2.08 -2.02
C ILE A 40 -16.70 -2.96 -1.08
N HIS A 41 -16.54 -2.82 0.24
CA HIS A 41 -17.33 -3.58 1.22
C HIS A 41 -18.83 -3.31 1.08
N LEU A 42 -19.22 -2.03 0.92
CA LEU A 42 -20.62 -1.67 0.70
C LEU A 42 -21.14 -2.29 -0.60
N ILE A 43 -20.41 -2.17 -1.71
CA ILE A 43 -20.84 -2.74 -2.99
C ILE A 43 -20.98 -4.26 -2.89
N TYR A 44 -20.03 -4.92 -2.25
CA TYR A 44 -20.04 -6.37 -2.07
C TYR A 44 -21.25 -6.86 -1.25
N ASN A 45 -21.68 -6.10 -0.24
CA ASN A 45 -22.83 -6.45 0.59
C ASN A 45 -24.18 -6.13 -0.06
N TYR A 46 -24.26 -5.04 -0.83
CA TYR A 46 -25.53 -4.56 -1.41
C TYR A 46 -25.82 -5.11 -2.81
N TYR A 47 -24.79 -5.43 -3.59
CA TYR A 47 -24.93 -5.93 -4.95
C TYR A 47 -24.38 -7.35 -5.06
N SER A 48 -25.16 -8.25 -5.65
CA SER A 48 -24.73 -9.62 -5.94
C SER A 48 -24.51 -9.83 -7.44
N GLY A 49 -23.55 -10.70 -7.78
CA GLY A 49 -23.33 -11.15 -9.15
C GLY A 49 -22.45 -10.23 -10.00
N ILE A 50 -22.62 -10.28 -11.32
CA ILE A 50 -21.70 -9.70 -12.32
C ILE A 50 -21.53 -8.18 -12.16
N VAL A 51 -22.59 -7.46 -11.77
CA VAL A 51 -22.54 -6.01 -11.61
C VAL A 51 -21.56 -5.61 -10.50
N ALA A 52 -21.63 -6.28 -9.34
CA ALA A 52 -20.69 -6.05 -8.23
C ALA A 52 -19.25 -6.38 -8.66
N LEU A 53 -19.07 -7.48 -9.42
CA LEU A 53 -17.75 -7.87 -9.93
C LEU A 53 -17.13 -6.79 -10.82
N MET A 54 -17.91 -6.19 -11.72
CA MET A 54 -17.43 -5.11 -12.59
C MET A 54 -17.03 -3.87 -11.79
N PHE A 55 -17.88 -3.41 -10.87
CA PHE A 55 -17.58 -2.21 -10.07
C PHE A 55 -16.34 -2.40 -9.18
N ILE A 56 -16.22 -3.54 -8.50
CA ILE A 56 -15.07 -3.82 -7.62
C ILE A 56 -13.77 -3.89 -8.44
N SER A 57 -13.81 -4.56 -9.61
CA SER A 57 -12.64 -4.62 -10.51
C SER A 57 -12.21 -3.23 -10.98
N ILE A 58 -13.16 -2.38 -11.38
CA ILE A 58 -12.89 -0.99 -11.77
C ILE A 58 -12.27 -0.21 -10.62
N LEU A 59 -12.79 -0.34 -9.40
CA LEU A 59 -12.25 0.35 -8.23
C LEU A 59 -10.82 -0.10 -7.90
N ILE A 60 -10.51 -1.40 -8.00
CA ILE A 60 -9.16 -1.93 -7.79
C ILE A 60 -8.19 -1.39 -8.86
N ILE A 61 -8.59 -1.38 -10.13
CA ILE A 61 -7.78 -0.84 -11.22
C ILE A 61 -7.52 0.65 -11.02
N LEU A 62 -8.56 1.43 -10.70
CA LEU A 62 -8.44 2.87 -10.47
C LEU A 62 -7.53 3.16 -9.27
N LEU A 63 -7.73 2.46 -8.15
CA LEU A 63 -6.89 2.61 -6.97
C LEU A 63 -5.42 2.29 -7.30
N GLY A 64 -5.17 1.16 -7.96
CA GLY A 64 -3.83 0.77 -8.39
C GLY A 64 -3.19 1.79 -9.31
N ALA A 65 -3.92 2.28 -10.32
CA ALA A 65 -3.45 3.29 -11.25
C ALA A 65 -3.09 4.62 -10.55
N ILE A 66 -3.94 5.08 -9.63
CA ILE A 66 -3.69 6.28 -8.82
C ILE A 66 -2.41 6.11 -8.01
N LEU A 67 -2.24 4.97 -7.34
CA LEU A 67 -1.05 4.69 -6.53
C LEU A 67 0.22 4.63 -7.40
N ILE A 68 0.18 4.01 -8.58
CA ILE A 68 1.32 3.90 -9.50
C ILE A 68 1.70 5.26 -10.08
N ILE A 69 0.74 6.02 -10.63
CA ILE A 69 1.00 7.35 -11.21
C ILE A 69 1.63 8.26 -10.17
N ARG A 70 1.07 8.24 -8.96
CA ARG A 70 1.58 9.03 -7.85
C ARG A 70 2.99 8.61 -7.47
N ARG A 71 3.25 7.31 -7.37
CA ARG A 71 4.58 6.78 -7.02
C ARG A 71 5.63 7.20 -8.04
N ARG A 72 5.29 7.17 -9.33
CA ARG A 72 6.15 7.69 -10.40
C ARG A 72 6.45 9.17 -10.25
N LYS A 73 5.45 10.00 -9.97
CA LYS A 73 5.66 11.45 -9.73
C LYS A 73 6.63 11.71 -8.57
N LEU A 74 6.53 10.94 -7.48
CA LEU A 74 7.42 11.08 -6.32
C LEU A 74 8.85 10.61 -6.60
N GLY A 75 9.02 9.60 -7.45
CA GLY A 75 10.33 9.08 -7.83
C GLY A 75 11.17 10.04 -8.67
N ILE A 76 10.53 10.97 -9.40
CA ILE A 76 11.20 11.93 -10.29
C ILE A 76 12.08 12.93 -9.50
N ASP A 77 11.68 13.28 -8.28
CA ASP A 77 12.42 14.25 -7.44
C ASP A 77 13.45 13.58 -6.50
N THR A 78 13.74 12.28 -6.67
CA THR A 78 14.63 11.56 -5.75
C THR A 78 16.12 11.69 -6.12
N TYR A 79 16.89 12.26 -5.20
CA TYR A 79 18.33 12.57 -5.33
C TYR A 79 19.27 11.34 -5.41
N SER A 80 18.78 10.10 -5.28
CA SER A 80 19.64 8.90 -5.18
C SER A 80 19.19 7.78 -6.12
N TYR A 81 20.15 7.15 -6.80
CA TYR A 81 19.94 6.00 -7.69
C TYR A 81 19.20 4.84 -7.00
N PHE A 82 19.50 4.61 -5.71
CA PHE A 82 18.84 3.58 -4.92
C PHE A 82 17.35 3.84 -4.72
N ASN A 83 16.97 5.11 -4.48
CA ASN A 83 15.55 5.51 -4.37
C ASN A 83 14.81 5.31 -5.70
N LYS A 84 15.46 5.62 -6.82
CA LYS A 84 14.89 5.40 -8.15
C LYS A 84 14.64 3.92 -8.43
N PHE A 85 15.64 3.07 -8.21
CA PHE A 85 15.54 1.62 -8.37
C PHE A 85 14.42 1.02 -7.51
N MET A 86 14.37 1.39 -6.22
CA MET A 86 13.32 0.90 -5.31
C MET A 86 11.93 1.42 -5.70
N SER A 87 11.82 2.66 -6.19
CA SER A 87 10.56 3.19 -6.68
C SER A 87 10.03 2.42 -7.89
N GLU A 88 10.91 1.96 -8.78
CA GLU A 88 10.54 1.10 -9.91
C GLU A 88 10.06 -0.27 -9.45
N ILE A 89 10.79 -0.94 -8.54
CA ILE A 89 10.37 -2.23 -7.96
C ILE A 89 8.97 -2.12 -7.36
N VAL A 90 8.70 -1.06 -6.59
CA VAL A 90 7.41 -0.85 -5.94
C VAL A 90 6.30 -0.58 -6.96
N CYS A 91 6.57 0.16 -8.03
CA CYS A 91 5.61 0.35 -9.11
C CYS A 91 5.25 -0.99 -9.78
N TYR A 92 6.23 -1.82 -10.10
CA TYR A 92 5.97 -3.15 -10.67
C TYR A 92 5.25 -4.07 -9.67
N GLY A 93 5.61 -4.02 -8.39
CA GLY A 93 4.89 -4.73 -7.33
C GLY A 93 3.41 -4.33 -7.26
N LEU A 94 3.09 -3.04 -7.35
CA LEU A 94 1.71 -2.56 -7.41
C LEU A 94 0.97 -3.04 -8.67
N VAL A 95 1.63 -3.04 -9.84
CA VAL A 95 1.05 -3.61 -11.07
C VAL A 95 0.74 -5.09 -10.89
N CYS A 96 1.66 -5.85 -10.32
CA CYS A 96 1.44 -7.27 -10.01
C CYS A 96 0.26 -7.44 -9.06
N ILE A 97 0.13 -6.65 -8.00
CA ILE A 97 -1.02 -6.68 -7.08
C ILE A 97 -2.31 -6.45 -7.85
N VAL A 98 -2.40 -5.44 -8.72
CA VAL A 98 -3.63 -5.15 -9.48
C VAL A 98 -4.02 -6.33 -10.36
N ILE A 99 -3.10 -6.83 -11.19
CA ILE A 99 -3.38 -7.92 -12.14
C ILE A 99 -3.79 -9.18 -11.39
N SER A 100 -3.02 -9.56 -10.36
CA SER A 100 -3.29 -10.77 -9.59
C SER A 100 -4.55 -10.65 -8.73
N SER A 101 -4.88 -9.47 -8.21
CA SER A 101 -6.15 -9.22 -7.51
C SER A 101 -7.35 -9.43 -8.42
N ILE A 102 -7.27 -8.98 -9.68
CA ILE A 102 -8.33 -9.23 -10.67
C ILE A 102 -8.44 -10.74 -10.91
N SER A 103 -7.33 -11.45 -11.12
CA SER A 103 -7.33 -12.90 -11.31
C SER A 103 -7.94 -13.64 -10.11
N VAL A 104 -7.54 -13.30 -8.88
CA VAL A 104 -8.08 -13.90 -7.65
C VAL A 104 -9.55 -13.60 -7.51
N PHE A 105 -10.00 -12.40 -7.85
CA PHE A 105 -11.40 -12.03 -7.73
C PHE A 105 -12.33 -12.84 -8.65
N PHE A 106 -11.85 -13.24 -9.83
CA PHE A 106 -12.61 -14.11 -10.74
C PHE A 106 -12.62 -15.59 -10.31
N ILE A 107 -11.57 -16.08 -9.65
CA ILE A 107 -11.46 -17.50 -9.26
C ILE A 107 -11.99 -17.74 -7.85
N TYR A 108 -11.56 -16.93 -6.88
CA TYR A 108 -11.87 -17.02 -5.46
C TYR A 108 -12.14 -15.62 -4.86
N PRO A 109 -13.30 -15.00 -5.15
CA PRO A 109 -13.62 -13.64 -4.70
C PRO A 109 -13.60 -13.48 -3.16
N SER A 110 -13.91 -14.55 -2.43
CA SER A 110 -13.87 -14.58 -0.97
C SER A 110 -12.47 -14.41 -0.37
N LEU A 111 -11.40 -14.57 -1.14
CA LEU A 111 -10.01 -14.44 -0.67
C LEU A 111 -9.32 -13.16 -1.15
N LEU A 112 -10.02 -12.30 -1.87
CA LEU A 112 -9.43 -11.12 -2.52
C LEU A 112 -8.75 -10.18 -1.51
N GLY A 113 -9.43 -9.84 -0.42
CA GLY A 113 -8.91 -8.97 0.64
C GLY A 113 -7.71 -9.59 1.37
N VAL A 114 -7.77 -10.90 1.63
CA VAL A 114 -6.65 -11.67 2.21
C VAL A 114 -5.42 -11.59 1.29
N PHE A 115 -5.63 -11.77 0.00
CA PHE A 115 -4.57 -11.70 -1.01
C PHE A 115 -3.96 -10.30 -1.12
N ILE A 116 -4.79 -9.26 -1.24
CA ILE A 116 -4.33 -7.87 -1.30
C ILE A 116 -3.54 -7.51 -0.04
N GLY A 117 -4.09 -7.82 1.14
CA GLY A 117 -3.49 -7.49 2.44
C GLY A 117 -2.13 -8.15 2.64
N SER A 118 -1.98 -9.41 2.23
CA SER A 118 -0.73 -10.17 2.39
C SER A 118 0.38 -9.63 1.48
N ILE A 119 0.10 -9.46 0.18
CA ILE A 119 1.13 -8.99 -0.78
C ILE A 119 1.46 -7.53 -0.52
N TYR A 120 0.46 -6.66 -0.32
CA TYR A 120 0.71 -5.25 -0.06
C TYR A 120 1.43 -5.04 1.29
N GLY A 121 1.02 -5.79 2.32
CA GLY A 121 1.69 -5.76 3.63
C GLY A 121 3.15 -6.21 3.55
N LEU A 122 3.46 -7.23 2.73
CA LEU A 122 4.83 -7.67 2.50
C LEU A 122 5.65 -6.60 1.77
N LEU A 123 5.12 -6.02 0.69
CA LEU A 123 5.78 -4.95 -0.05
C LEU A 123 6.12 -3.77 0.89
N MET A 124 5.15 -3.35 1.70
CA MET A 124 5.31 -2.26 2.66
C MET A 124 6.33 -2.57 3.76
N THR A 125 6.37 -3.82 4.24
CA THR A 125 7.34 -4.26 5.25
C THR A 125 8.75 -4.26 4.69
N VAL A 126 8.95 -4.77 3.47
CA VAL A 126 10.25 -4.79 2.78
C VAL A 126 10.75 -3.36 2.57
N GLU A 127 9.89 -2.44 2.11
CA GLU A 127 10.24 -1.02 2.01
C GLU A 127 10.63 -0.44 3.37
N GLY A 128 9.86 -0.72 4.43
CA GLY A 128 10.15 -0.24 5.77
C GLY A 128 11.49 -0.72 6.31
N VAL A 129 11.87 -1.97 6.05
CA VAL A 129 13.17 -2.53 6.43
C VAL A 129 14.31 -1.87 5.64
N LEU A 130 14.16 -1.78 4.32
CA LEU A 130 15.21 -1.23 3.45
C LEU A 130 15.49 0.24 3.72
N PHE A 131 14.47 1.02 4.07
CA PHE A 131 14.60 2.46 4.34
C PHE A 131 14.49 2.84 5.81
N LYS A 132 14.66 1.85 6.71
CA LYS A 132 14.60 2.03 8.17
C LYS A 132 13.36 2.81 8.68
N SER A 133 12.24 2.75 7.95
CA SER A 133 11.00 3.43 8.35
C SER A 133 10.19 2.54 9.29
N PHE A 134 10.06 3.00 10.54
CA PHE A 134 9.33 2.26 11.57
C PHE A 134 7.84 2.12 11.23
N ILE A 135 7.21 3.19 10.74
CA ILE A 135 5.78 3.21 10.42
C ILE A 135 5.47 2.25 9.26
N ARG A 136 6.33 2.24 8.22
CA ARG A 136 6.18 1.33 7.08
C ARG A 136 6.32 -0.12 7.51
N LYS A 137 7.35 -0.44 8.30
CA LYS A 137 7.55 -1.80 8.83
C LYS A 137 6.36 -2.25 9.68
N PHE A 138 5.93 -1.43 10.63
CA PHE A 138 4.82 -1.78 11.51
C PHE A 138 3.48 -1.87 10.77
N GLY A 139 3.18 -0.91 9.89
CA GLY A 139 1.96 -0.93 9.09
C GLY A 139 1.89 -2.12 8.14
N GLY A 140 3.01 -2.50 7.52
CA GLY A 140 3.08 -3.70 6.68
C GLY A 140 2.83 -4.99 7.48
N LEU A 141 3.42 -5.11 8.68
CA LEU A 141 3.14 -6.24 9.58
C LEU A 141 1.67 -6.27 10.02
N LEU A 142 1.10 -5.11 10.34
CA LEU A 142 -0.29 -4.99 10.76
C LEU A 142 -1.24 -5.44 9.65
N LEU A 143 -0.94 -5.08 8.39
CA LEU A 143 -1.65 -5.61 7.21
C LEU A 143 -1.54 -7.13 7.11
N ILE A 144 -0.34 -7.69 7.23
CA ILE A 144 -0.14 -9.15 7.18
C ILE A 144 -0.95 -9.84 8.29
N PHE A 145 -0.82 -9.41 9.54
CA PHE A 145 -1.55 -10.03 10.65
C PHE A 145 -3.06 -9.88 10.53
N SER A 146 -3.55 -8.76 9.99
CA SER A 146 -4.98 -8.60 9.75
C SER A 146 -5.54 -9.61 8.75
N THR A 147 -4.72 -10.17 7.84
CA THR A 147 -5.19 -11.21 6.91
C THR A 147 -5.62 -12.49 7.63
N LEU A 148 -5.01 -12.81 8.79
CA LEU A 148 -5.43 -13.94 9.61
C LEU A 148 -6.85 -13.73 10.16
N ILE A 149 -7.17 -12.49 10.55
CA ILE A 149 -8.50 -12.10 11.01
C ILE A 149 -9.50 -12.14 9.85
N MET A 150 -9.09 -11.68 8.67
CA MET A 150 -9.93 -11.72 7.46
C MET A 150 -10.29 -13.16 7.05
N ILE A 151 -9.38 -14.13 7.23
CA ILE A 151 -9.68 -15.55 6.96
C ILE A 151 -10.80 -16.07 7.87
N ILE A 152 -10.85 -15.62 9.12
CA ILE A 152 -11.91 -15.99 10.07
C ILE A 152 -13.22 -15.27 9.71
N TYR A 153 -13.13 -14.01 9.26
CA TYR A 153 -14.28 -13.16 8.94
C TYR A 153 -14.29 -12.75 7.46
N LEU A 154 -14.48 -13.72 6.56
CA LEU A 154 -14.39 -13.51 5.10
C LEU A 154 -15.35 -12.43 4.58
N ASP A 155 -16.57 -12.37 5.11
CA ASP A 155 -17.58 -11.38 4.70
C ASP A 155 -17.17 -9.94 5.03
N TYR A 156 -16.29 -9.77 6.02
CA TYR A 156 -15.80 -8.47 6.49
C TYR A 156 -14.38 -8.15 6.04
N GLN A 157 -13.79 -8.93 5.13
CA GLN A 157 -12.39 -8.78 4.73
C GLN A 157 -12.02 -7.36 4.25
N PHE A 158 -12.89 -6.74 3.45
CA PHE A 158 -12.68 -5.38 2.93
C PHE A 158 -12.89 -4.31 4.00
N LEU A 159 -13.81 -4.54 4.95
CA LEU A 159 -14.00 -3.66 6.09
C LEU A 159 -12.75 -3.67 6.99
N ILE A 160 -12.21 -4.87 7.27
CA ILE A 160 -10.99 -5.05 8.05
C ILE A 160 -9.82 -4.34 7.36
N LEU A 161 -9.63 -4.53 6.05
CA LEU A 161 -8.62 -3.81 5.28
C LEU A 161 -8.79 -2.29 5.37
N GLY A 162 -10.02 -1.80 5.22
CA GLY A 162 -10.33 -0.38 5.34
C GLY A 162 -9.94 0.20 6.70
N ILE A 163 -10.31 -0.47 7.79
CA ILE A 163 -9.96 -0.08 9.16
C ILE A 163 -8.45 -0.07 9.36
N VAL A 164 -7.77 -1.13 8.94
CA VAL A 164 -6.31 -1.26 9.07
C VAL A 164 -5.58 -0.17 8.31
N GLN A 165 -5.98 0.10 7.06
CA GLN A 165 -5.42 1.19 6.25
C GLN A 165 -5.68 2.56 6.88
N MET A 166 -6.84 2.75 7.50
CA MET A 166 -7.17 3.98 8.23
C MET A 166 -6.25 4.17 9.45
N ILE A 167 -6.03 3.12 10.25
CA ILE A 167 -5.10 3.15 11.39
C ILE A 167 -3.70 3.53 10.91
N ILE A 168 -3.21 2.91 9.84
CA ILE A 168 -1.90 3.20 9.26
C ILE A 168 -1.84 4.65 8.76
N ALA A 169 -2.90 5.16 8.12
CA ALA A 169 -2.97 6.55 7.71
C ALA A 169 -2.82 7.50 8.91
N ILE A 170 -3.60 7.28 9.97
CA ILE A 170 -3.56 8.09 11.19
C ILE A 170 -2.17 8.04 11.85
N LEU A 171 -1.52 6.88 11.90
CA LEU A 171 -0.15 6.75 12.42
C LEU A 171 0.86 7.56 11.61
N ASN A 172 0.70 7.62 10.28
CA ASN A 172 1.53 8.48 9.43
C ASN A 172 1.26 9.97 9.72
N LEU A 173 0.01 10.34 10.02
CA LEU A 173 -0.36 11.71 10.36
C LEU A 173 0.21 12.16 11.71
N LEU A 174 0.04 11.36 12.77
CA LEU A 174 0.50 11.71 14.13
C LEU A 174 2.02 11.87 14.23
N ASN A 175 2.78 11.12 13.44
CA ASN A 175 4.23 11.28 13.38
C ASN A 175 4.68 12.47 12.51
N ILE A 176 3.80 13.20 11.81
CA ILE A 176 4.18 14.43 11.10
C ILE A 176 4.40 15.60 12.08
N GLU A 177 3.78 15.53 13.26
CA GLU A 177 3.78 16.60 14.27
C GLU A 177 4.94 16.50 15.28
N LYS A 178 5.69 15.39 15.27
CA LYS A 178 6.93 15.18 16.03
C LYS A 178 8.15 15.38 15.13
#